data_AF-A0A151WFE0-F1
#
_entry.id   AF-A0A151WFE0-F1
#
_cell.length_a   1.000
_cell.length_b   1.000
_cell.length_c   1.000
_cell.angle_alpha   90.00
_cell.angle_beta   90.00
_cell.angle_gamma   90.00
#
_symmetry.space_group_name_H-M   'P 1'
#
loop_
_entity.id
_entity.type
_entity.pdbx_description
1 polymer ?
#
loop_
_entity_poly.entity_id
_entity_poly.type
_entity_poly.pdbx_seq_one_letter_code
_entity_poly.pdbx_strand_id
1 'polypeptide(L)'
;MYVGSGTGWTVYPPLASNIFHSGPSVDLTIFSLHIAGLSSILGAINFITTIVNIYHKSLSMDKVPLLVWSILITAVLLLLSLPVLAGAITMLLTDRNLNTSFFDPSGGGDPINYNPTLWWAMGFIFLFSMGGFTGIMLSNSSIDIILHDTYYVVAHFHYVLSMGAVFSIIAGFIHWYPLISGFTLNRFYLNIQFVSMFIGVNLTFFPQHFLGLRGIPRRYSDYPDSYLVWNIISSIGSLISILRLSVLIFIIWESMSRKRKIVNIFFLNSSLEWFNSFPPMGHRYNEVPSI
;
A
#
# COMPACT_ATOMS: atom_id res chain seq x y z
N MET A 1 -12.51 26.27 -12.03
CA MET A 1 -11.70 25.43 -11.12
C MET A 1 -11.92 24.00 -11.53
N TYR A 2 -10.94 23.32 -12.12
CA TYR A 2 -11.08 21.88 -12.34
C TYR A 2 -11.01 21.20 -10.98
N VAL A 3 -12.17 20.78 -10.49
CA VAL A 3 -12.30 19.97 -9.29
C VAL A 3 -11.58 18.64 -9.57
N GLY A 4 -10.77 18.17 -8.62
CA GLY A 4 -10.11 16.87 -8.73
C GLY A 4 -11.11 15.72 -8.93
N SER A 5 -10.62 14.49 -9.08
CA SER A 5 -11.52 13.33 -9.20
C SER A 5 -12.26 13.07 -7.88
N GLY A 6 -13.55 13.43 -7.81
CA GLY A 6 -14.43 13.26 -6.66
C GLY A 6 -15.09 11.88 -6.56
N THR A 7 -14.57 10.88 -7.26
CA THR A 7 -15.18 9.55 -7.45
C THR A 7 -14.77 8.53 -6.37
N GLY A 8 -13.86 8.92 -5.47
CA GLY A 8 -13.16 8.02 -4.55
C GLY A 8 -12.08 7.20 -5.26
N TRP A 9 -11.26 6.48 -4.50
CA TRP A 9 -10.13 5.70 -5.05
C TRP A 9 -10.56 4.51 -5.92
N THR A 10 -11.82 4.08 -5.81
CA THR A 10 -12.41 2.97 -6.57
C THR A 10 -12.92 3.39 -7.96
N VAL A 11 -13.14 4.69 -8.20
CA VAL A 11 -13.53 5.25 -9.51
C VAL A 11 -14.76 4.54 -10.13
N TYR A 12 -15.82 4.36 -9.32
CA TYR A 12 -17.00 3.62 -9.76
C TYR A 12 -17.84 4.38 -10.80
N PRO A 13 -18.22 3.75 -11.92
CA PRO A 13 -19.37 4.18 -12.70
C PRO A 13 -20.68 3.93 -11.91
N PRO A 14 -21.75 4.72 -12.12
CA PRO A 14 -21.84 5.82 -13.08
C PRO A 14 -21.22 7.13 -12.58
N LEU A 15 -20.85 7.27 -11.30
CA LEU A 15 -20.33 8.53 -10.74
C LEU A 15 -19.07 9.04 -11.47
N ALA A 16 -18.22 8.14 -11.96
CA ALA A 16 -17.04 8.46 -12.75
C ALA A 16 -17.31 8.76 -14.23
N SER A 17 -18.54 8.65 -14.72
CA SER A 17 -18.88 8.95 -16.12
C SER A 17 -18.94 10.46 -16.38
N ASN A 18 -19.00 10.84 -17.66
CA ASN A 18 -19.08 12.25 -18.07
C ASN A 18 -20.37 12.95 -17.64
N ILE A 19 -21.42 12.20 -17.30
CA ILE A 19 -22.69 12.75 -16.81
C ILE A 19 -22.50 13.44 -15.45
N PHE A 20 -21.73 12.83 -14.55
CA PHE A 20 -21.50 13.35 -13.20
C PHE A 20 -20.16 14.08 -13.05
N HIS A 21 -19.12 13.64 -13.76
CA HIS A 21 -17.80 14.28 -13.78
C HIS A 21 -17.38 14.56 -15.22
N SER A 22 -17.83 15.69 -15.76
CA SER A 22 -17.55 16.13 -17.14
C SER A 22 -16.12 16.65 -17.36
N GLY A 23 -15.40 16.97 -16.30
CA GLY A 23 -14.03 17.48 -16.40
C GLY A 23 -12.99 16.41 -16.72
N PRO A 24 -11.80 16.80 -17.23
CA PRO A 24 -10.72 15.87 -17.56
C PRO A 24 -10.01 15.27 -16.33
N SER A 25 -10.42 15.62 -15.11
CA SER A 25 -9.75 15.19 -13.88
C SER A 25 -9.85 13.68 -13.66
N VAL A 26 -10.96 13.06 -14.05
CA VAL A 26 -11.12 11.59 -14.01
C VAL A 26 -10.23 10.94 -15.06
N ASP A 27 -10.14 11.51 -16.27
CA ASP A 27 -9.29 10.99 -17.34
C ASP A 27 -7.81 11.03 -16.95
N LEU A 28 -7.35 12.15 -16.37
CA LEU A 28 -5.99 12.27 -15.82
C LEU A 28 -5.73 11.27 -14.67
N THR A 29 -6.74 11.00 -13.84
CA THR A 29 -6.64 9.97 -12.79
C THR A 29 -6.46 8.59 -13.42
N ILE A 30 -7.25 8.25 -14.45
CA ILE A 30 -7.13 7.00 -15.20
C ILE A 30 -5.74 6.88 -15.86
N PHE A 31 -5.24 7.94 -16.50
CA PHE A 31 -3.90 7.93 -17.08
C PHE A 31 -2.80 7.74 -16.02
N SER A 32 -2.92 8.39 -14.85
CA SER A 32 -1.96 8.20 -13.76
C SER A 32 -1.91 6.75 -13.27
N LEU A 33 -3.07 6.08 -13.20
CA LEU A 33 -3.17 4.66 -12.83
C LEU A 33 -2.55 3.76 -13.89
N HIS A 34 -2.72 4.07 -15.19
CA HIS A 34 -2.04 3.32 -16.26
C HIS A 34 -0.52 3.43 -16.15
N ILE A 35 0.02 4.63 -15.94
CA ILE A 35 1.47 4.84 -15.84
C ILE A 35 2.03 4.09 -14.61
N ALA A 36 1.35 4.17 -13.47
CA ALA A 36 1.73 3.42 -12.27
C ALA A 36 1.65 1.89 -12.48
N GLY A 37 0.60 1.41 -13.16
CA GLY A 37 0.42 0.01 -13.52
C GLY A 37 1.52 -0.51 -14.45
N LEU A 38 1.86 0.24 -15.52
CA LEU A 38 2.94 -0.11 -16.43
C LEU A 38 4.30 -0.17 -15.72
N SER A 39 4.60 0.80 -14.86
CA SER A 39 5.84 0.79 -14.06
C SER A 39 5.92 -0.47 -13.18
N SER A 40 4.80 -0.86 -12.56
CA SER A 40 4.73 -2.03 -11.69
C SER A 40 4.84 -3.35 -12.46
N ILE A 41 4.25 -3.46 -13.66
CA ILE A 41 4.38 -4.64 -14.54
C ILE A 41 5.82 -4.82 -15.00
N LEU A 42 6.47 -3.74 -15.47
CA LEU A 42 7.87 -3.79 -15.89
C LEU A 42 8.79 -4.17 -14.72
N GLY A 43 8.54 -3.62 -13.53
CA GLY A 43 9.23 -4.00 -12.31
C GLY A 43 9.03 -5.47 -11.94
N ALA A 44 7.80 -5.99 -12.05
CA ALA A 44 7.49 -7.39 -11.77
C ALA A 44 8.22 -8.35 -12.72
N ILE A 45 8.23 -8.06 -14.03
CA ILE A 45 8.96 -8.87 -15.01
C ILE A 45 10.46 -8.86 -14.69
N ASN A 46 11.02 -7.70 -14.35
CA ASN A 46 12.43 -7.57 -13.97
C ASN A 46 12.75 -8.40 -12.71
N PHE A 47 11.93 -8.33 -11.66
CA PHE A 47 12.14 -9.13 -10.45
C PHE A 47 12.01 -10.63 -10.71
N ILE A 48 10.99 -11.08 -11.44
CA ILE A 48 10.78 -12.51 -11.76
C ILE A 48 11.98 -13.05 -12.53
N THR A 49 12.36 -12.38 -13.61
CA THR A 49 13.50 -12.79 -14.45
C THR A 49 14.82 -12.80 -13.67
N THR A 50 15.05 -11.80 -12.81
CA THR A 50 16.25 -11.72 -11.97
C THR A 50 16.30 -12.86 -10.95
N ILE A 51 15.19 -13.10 -10.23
CA ILE A 51 15.15 -14.11 -9.17
C ILE A 51 15.25 -15.52 -9.77
N VAL A 52 14.60 -15.79 -10.90
CA VAL A 52 14.62 -17.13 -11.50
C VAL A 52 15.92 -17.42 -12.24
N ASN A 53 16.55 -16.43 -12.89
CA ASN A 53 17.71 -16.67 -13.76
C ASN A 53 19.06 -16.27 -13.16
N ILE A 54 19.08 -15.27 -12.28
CA ILE A 54 20.31 -14.61 -11.78
C ILE A 54 20.57 -14.94 -10.30
N TYR A 55 19.76 -15.79 -9.68
CA TYR A 55 20.06 -16.29 -8.33
C TYR A 55 21.30 -17.21 -8.33
N HIS A 56 21.86 -17.42 -7.15
CA HIS A 56 23.03 -18.28 -6.96
C HIS A 56 22.68 -19.73 -7.31
N LYS A 57 23.16 -20.22 -8.45
CA LYS A 57 22.79 -21.54 -9.00
C LYS A 57 23.18 -22.74 -8.13
N SER A 58 24.06 -22.57 -7.13
CA SER A 58 24.37 -23.66 -6.18
C SER A 58 23.35 -23.77 -5.05
N LEU A 59 22.57 -22.72 -4.81
CA LEU A 59 21.47 -22.76 -3.85
C LEU A 59 20.26 -23.42 -4.50
N SER A 60 19.55 -24.26 -3.75
CA SER A 60 18.19 -24.64 -4.13
C SER A 60 17.25 -23.46 -3.88
N MET A 61 16.17 -23.36 -4.65
CA MET A 61 15.19 -22.28 -4.53
C MET A 61 14.59 -22.18 -3.12
N ASP A 62 14.44 -23.31 -2.43
CA ASP A 62 13.92 -23.39 -1.05
C ASP A 62 14.84 -22.74 -0.01
N LYS A 63 16.13 -22.55 -0.34
CA LYS A 63 17.13 -21.93 0.55
C LYS A 63 17.30 -20.43 0.30
N VAL A 64 16.58 -19.87 -0.67
CA VAL A 64 16.61 -18.44 -0.97
C VAL A 64 15.93 -17.65 0.17
N PRO A 65 16.41 -16.46 0.57
CA PRO A 65 15.83 -15.71 1.70
C PRO A 65 14.34 -15.42 1.53
N LEU A 66 13.59 -15.44 2.64
CA LEU A 66 12.13 -15.20 2.66
C LEU A 66 11.72 -13.86 2.03
N LEU A 67 12.56 -12.82 2.16
CA LEU A 67 12.29 -11.53 1.51
C LEU A 67 12.24 -11.67 -0.02
N VAL A 68 13.17 -12.43 -0.61
CA VAL A 68 13.22 -12.67 -2.06
C VAL A 68 12.01 -13.48 -2.50
N TRP A 69 11.59 -14.49 -1.72
CA TRP A 69 10.34 -15.21 -1.96
C TRP A 69 9.11 -14.31 -1.90
N SER A 70 9.03 -13.41 -0.92
CA SER A 70 7.92 -12.45 -0.83
C SER A 70 7.88 -11.50 -2.03
N ILE A 71 9.05 -11.06 -2.54
CA ILE A 71 9.16 -10.24 -3.75
C ILE A 71 8.75 -11.03 -4.99
N LEU A 72 9.13 -12.31 -5.09
CA LEU A 72 8.75 -13.17 -6.21
C LEU A 72 7.23 -13.37 -6.27
N ILE A 73 6.60 -13.72 -5.13
CA ILE A 73 5.15 -13.93 -5.07
C ILE A 73 4.41 -12.63 -5.39
N THR A 74 4.82 -11.50 -4.80
CA THR A 74 4.19 -10.20 -5.08
C THR A 74 4.36 -9.79 -6.55
N ALA A 75 5.53 -10.03 -7.16
CA ALA A 75 5.74 -9.76 -8.58
C ALA A 75 4.83 -10.61 -9.48
N VAL A 76 4.66 -11.90 -9.19
CA VAL A 76 3.73 -12.77 -9.93
C VAL A 76 2.29 -12.26 -9.78
N LEU A 77 1.86 -11.88 -8.57
CA LEU A 77 0.53 -11.34 -8.34
C LEU A 77 0.30 -10.03 -9.09
N LEU A 78 1.27 -9.11 -9.11
CA LEU A 78 1.18 -7.85 -9.86
C LEU A 78 1.09 -8.08 -11.37
N LEU A 79 1.89 -9.01 -11.91
CA LEU A 79 1.88 -9.33 -13.33
C LEU A 79 0.51 -9.87 -13.79
N LEU A 80 -0.15 -10.66 -12.95
CA LEU A 80 -1.46 -11.24 -13.26
C LEU A 80 -2.62 -10.27 -13.01
N SER A 81 -2.55 -9.41 -11.99
CA SER A 81 -3.68 -8.56 -11.57
C SER A 81 -3.77 -7.22 -12.31
N LEU A 82 -2.64 -6.58 -12.62
CA LEU A 82 -2.62 -5.23 -13.19
C LEU A 82 -3.20 -5.13 -14.61
N PRO A 83 -3.04 -6.11 -15.52
CA PRO A 83 -3.69 -6.07 -16.83
C PRO A 83 -5.23 -6.01 -16.74
N VAL A 84 -5.80 -6.65 -15.72
CA VAL A 84 -7.25 -6.66 -15.47
C VAL A 84 -7.72 -5.29 -15.04
N LEU A 85 -7.00 -4.65 -14.12
CA LEU A 85 -7.27 -3.27 -13.71
C LEU A 85 -7.18 -2.33 -14.92
N ALA A 86 -6.10 -2.43 -15.71
CA ALA A 86 -5.90 -1.61 -16.90
C ALA A 86 -7.06 -1.76 -17.88
N GLY A 87 -7.51 -2.99 -18.17
CA GLY A 87 -8.68 -3.23 -19.01
C GLY A 87 -9.97 -2.60 -18.47
N ALA A 88 -10.20 -2.63 -17.16
CA ALA A 88 -11.39 -2.01 -16.56
C ALA A 88 -11.36 -0.48 -16.69
N ILE A 89 -10.23 0.15 -16.39
CA ILE A 89 -10.12 1.62 -16.46
C ILE A 89 -10.02 2.14 -17.90
N THR A 90 -9.55 1.35 -18.87
CA THR A 90 -9.66 1.70 -20.30
C THR A 90 -11.10 1.66 -20.78
N MET A 91 -11.89 0.64 -20.43
CA MET A 91 -13.32 0.60 -20.76
C MET A 91 -14.05 1.83 -20.20
N LEU A 92 -13.70 2.27 -18.98
CA LEU A 92 -14.27 3.48 -18.40
C LEU A 92 -13.83 4.74 -19.18
N LEU A 93 -12.56 4.79 -19.61
CA LEU A 93 -12.04 5.90 -20.41
C LEU A 93 -12.74 5.99 -21.78
N THR A 94 -13.04 4.85 -22.41
CA THR A 94 -13.76 4.82 -23.69
C THR A 94 -15.23 5.18 -23.51
N ASP A 95 -15.87 4.79 -22.40
CA ASP A 95 -17.25 5.20 -22.10
C ASP A 95 -17.34 6.72 -21.91
N ARG A 96 -16.30 7.31 -21.31
CA ARG A 96 -16.21 8.76 -21.16
C ARG A 96 -15.97 9.45 -22.51
N ASN A 97 -15.00 8.98 -23.31
CA ASN A 97 -14.46 9.81 -24.40
C ASN A 97 -14.80 9.34 -25.83
N LEU A 98 -15.18 8.08 -26.02
CA LEU A 98 -15.39 7.45 -27.32
C LEU A 98 -16.83 6.97 -27.53
N ASN A 99 -17.77 7.39 -26.69
CA ASN A 99 -19.19 7.02 -26.76
C ASN A 99 -19.44 5.50 -26.73
N THR A 100 -18.57 4.73 -26.06
CA THR A 100 -18.89 3.32 -25.74
C THR A 100 -19.86 3.25 -24.56
N SER A 101 -20.50 2.10 -24.38
CA SER A 101 -21.49 1.87 -23.33
C SER A 101 -21.20 0.60 -22.53
N PHE A 102 -19.95 0.40 -22.09
CA PHE A 102 -19.59 -0.74 -21.25
C PHE A 102 -20.35 -0.68 -19.92
N PHE A 103 -20.33 0.45 -19.21
CA PHE A 103 -20.91 0.60 -17.87
C PHE A 103 -22.18 1.47 -17.84
N ASP A 104 -22.65 1.98 -18.98
CA ASP A 104 -23.86 2.81 -19.06
C ASP A 104 -25.12 1.96 -19.35
N PRO A 105 -26.07 1.85 -18.41
CA PRO A 105 -27.32 1.12 -18.60
C PRO A 105 -28.16 1.59 -19.79
N SER A 106 -28.07 2.86 -20.17
CA SER A 106 -28.84 3.42 -21.29
C SER A 106 -28.43 2.81 -22.64
N GLY A 107 -27.15 2.42 -22.77
CA GLY A 107 -26.59 1.72 -23.93
C GLY A 107 -26.45 0.22 -23.74
N GLY A 108 -27.11 -0.37 -22.72
CA GLY A 108 -27.08 -1.80 -22.44
C GLY A 108 -25.88 -2.30 -21.61
N GLY A 109 -25.06 -1.39 -21.09
CA GLY A 109 -23.97 -1.70 -20.17
C GLY A 109 -24.44 -1.91 -18.73
N ASP A 110 -23.59 -2.49 -17.88
CA ASP A 110 -23.86 -2.66 -16.45
C ASP A 110 -22.70 -2.10 -15.61
N PRO A 111 -22.94 -1.18 -14.67
CA PRO A 111 -21.96 -0.79 -13.67
C PRO A 111 -21.36 -1.98 -12.89
N ILE A 112 -22.09 -3.09 -12.78
CA ILE A 112 -21.66 -4.39 -12.26
C ILE A 112 -21.60 -5.41 -13.41
N ASN A 113 -20.85 -5.10 -14.47
CA ASN A 113 -20.64 -6.04 -15.57
C ASN A 113 -20.01 -7.35 -15.10
N TYR A 114 -20.75 -8.45 -15.10
CA TYR A 114 -20.27 -9.82 -14.86
C TYR A 114 -19.37 -10.37 -16.01
N ASN A 115 -18.48 -9.54 -16.55
CA ASN A 115 -17.47 -9.93 -17.53
C ASN A 115 -16.29 -10.61 -16.78
N PRO A 116 -15.57 -11.59 -17.38
CA PRO A 116 -14.27 -12.06 -16.92
C PRO A 116 -13.37 -11.04 -16.20
N THR A 117 -13.31 -9.78 -16.68
CA THR A 117 -12.56 -8.70 -16.02
C THR A 117 -13.01 -8.44 -14.57
N LEU A 118 -14.33 -8.42 -14.30
CA LEU A 118 -14.86 -8.29 -12.95
C LEU A 118 -14.55 -9.53 -12.10
N TRP A 119 -14.64 -10.74 -12.68
CA TRP A 119 -14.28 -11.98 -11.97
C TRP A 119 -12.82 -12.01 -11.54
N TRP A 120 -11.90 -11.57 -12.40
CA TRP A 120 -10.49 -11.45 -12.05
C TRP A 120 -10.22 -10.33 -11.03
N ALA A 121 -10.92 -9.20 -11.13
CA ALA A 121 -10.84 -8.14 -10.13
C ALA A 121 -11.36 -8.60 -8.76
N MET A 122 -12.47 -9.34 -8.73
CA MET A 122 -13.01 -9.97 -7.52
C MET A 122 -12.06 -11.05 -6.98
N GLY A 123 -11.42 -11.84 -7.85
CA GLY A 123 -10.39 -12.80 -7.48
C GLY A 123 -9.15 -12.13 -6.86
N PHE A 124 -8.71 -10.99 -7.38
CA PHE A 124 -7.65 -10.18 -6.78
C PHE A 124 -8.05 -9.64 -5.40
N ILE A 125 -9.25 -9.06 -5.28
CA ILE A 125 -9.77 -8.56 -3.99
C ILE A 125 -9.89 -9.72 -2.98
N PHE A 126 -10.29 -10.91 -3.43
CA PHE A 126 -10.35 -12.12 -2.62
C PHE A 126 -8.96 -12.58 -2.16
N LEU A 127 -7.96 -12.61 -3.06
CA LEU A 127 -6.58 -12.99 -2.68
C LEU A 127 -5.93 -11.94 -1.77
N PHE A 128 -6.22 -10.67 -1.99
CA PHE A 128 -5.79 -9.57 -1.12
C PHE A 128 -6.43 -9.67 0.28
N SER A 129 -7.73 -10.00 0.36
CA SER A 129 -8.45 -10.18 1.63
C SER A 129 -8.11 -11.47 2.36
N MET A 130 -7.82 -12.57 1.65
CA MET A 130 -7.22 -13.78 2.23
C MET A 130 -5.85 -13.49 2.84
N GLY A 131 -5.05 -12.57 2.28
CA GLY A 131 -3.82 -12.09 2.91
C GLY A 131 -4.06 -11.29 4.20
N GLY A 132 -5.25 -10.69 4.35
CA GLY A 132 -5.68 -9.88 5.49
C GLY A 132 -6.52 -10.65 6.51
N PHE A 133 -6.07 -11.82 6.96
CA PHE A 133 -6.76 -12.71 7.94
C PHE A 133 -7.24 -12.06 9.26
N THR A 134 -7.08 -10.75 9.48
CA THR A 134 -7.71 -9.99 10.57
C THR A 134 -9.14 -9.52 10.22
N GLY A 135 -9.60 -9.73 8.99
CA GLY A 135 -10.95 -9.41 8.53
C GLY A 135 -12.01 -10.46 8.88
N ILE A 136 -11.76 -11.38 9.82
CA ILE A 136 -12.65 -12.54 10.11
C ILE A 136 -14.11 -12.10 10.38
N MET A 137 -14.29 -10.93 10.99
CA MET A 137 -15.63 -10.36 11.19
C MET A 137 -16.26 -9.84 9.88
N LEU A 138 -15.47 -9.19 9.02
CA LEU A 138 -15.92 -8.66 7.72
C LEU A 138 -16.01 -9.74 6.63
N SER A 139 -15.37 -10.89 6.81
CA SER A 139 -15.55 -12.05 5.93
C SER A 139 -16.89 -12.74 6.15
N ASN A 140 -17.64 -12.40 7.21
CA ASN A 140 -18.99 -12.88 7.43
C ASN A 140 -20.00 -11.97 6.71
N SER A 141 -20.65 -12.49 5.67
CA SER A 141 -21.63 -11.76 4.87
C SER A 141 -22.79 -11.19 5.68
N SER A 142 -23.20 -11.84 6.77
CA SER A 142 -24.30 -11.36 7.62
C SER A 142 -23.90 -10.12 8.42
N ILE A 143 -22.65 -10.04 8.86
CA ILE A 143 -22.12 -8.89 9.60
C ILE A 143 -21.77 -7.75 8.65
N ASP A 144 -21.24 -8.09 7.47
CA ASP A 144 -20.88 -7.10 6.45
C ASP A 144 -22.11 -6.30 5.97
N ILE A 145 -23.31 -6.87 5.94
CA ILE A 145 -24.55 -6.10 5.65
C ILE A 145 -24.68 -4.85 6.55
N ILE A 146 -24.26 -4.95 7.82
CA ILE A 146 -24.37 -3.87 8.80
C ILE A 146 -23.14 -2.95 8.77
N LEU A 147 -21.95 -3.52 8.53
CA LEU A 147 -20.67 -2.81 8.65
C LEU A 147 -20.13 -2.29 7.31
N HIS A 148 -20.68 -2.74 6.18
CA HIS A 148 -20.27 -2.31 4.85
C HIS A 148 -20.40 -0.80 4.72
N ASP A 149 -19.44 -0.17 4.04
CA ASP A 149 -19.34 1.28 3.88
C ASP A 149 -19.29 2.10 5.18
N THR A 150 -19.08 1.49 6.35
CA THR A 150 -18.89 2.24 7.61
C THR A 150 -17.43 2.52 7.92
N TYR A 151 -17.19 3.34 8.94
CA TYR A 151 -15.86 3.55 9.50
C TYR A 151 -15.23 2.26 10.06
N TYR A 152 -16.00 1.18 10.28
CA TYR A 152 -15.44 -0.09 10.76
C TYR A 152 -14.52 -0.71 9.71
N VAL A 153 -14.98 -0.73 8.44
CA VAL A 153 -14.18 -1.20 7.30
C VAL A 153 -12.97 -0.30 7.09
N VAL A 154 -13.15 1.03 7.24
CA VAL A 154 -12.04 2.00 7.18
C VAL A 154 -10.99 1.69 8.24
N ALA A 155 -11.41 1.50 9.49
CA ALA A 155 -10.53 1.20 10.60
C ALA A 155 -9.76 -0.11 10.38
N HIS A 156 -10.46 -1.19 10.02
CA HIS A 156 -9.86 -2.49 9.73
C HIS A 156 -8.76 -2.39 8.66
N PHE A 157 -9.10 -1.80 7.50
CA PHE A 157 -8.15 -1.66 6.40
C PHE A 157 -6.95 -0.78 6.78
N HIS A 158 -7.18 0.32 7.48
CA HIS A 158 -6.10 1.17 7.93
C HIS A 158 -5.24 0.52 9.01
N TYR A 159 -5.76 -0.35 9.86
CA TYR A 159 -4.93 -1.11 10.80
C TYR A 159 -3.92 -2.01 10.06
N VAL A 160 -4.38 -2.74 9.04
CA VAL A 160 -3.53 -3.61 8.23
C VAL A 160 -2.54 -2.79 7.39
N LEU A 161 -2.99 -1.69 6.77
CA LEU A 161 -2.13 -0.85 5.94
C LEU A 161 -1.13 -0.03 6.76
N SER A 162 -1.57 0.59 7.86
CA SER A 162 -0.70 1.43 8.70
C SER A 162 0.26 0.58 9.55
N MET A 163 -0.24 -0.35 10.37
CA MET A 163 0.63 -1.13 11.25
C MET A 163 1.27 -2.35 10.57
N GLY A 164 0.74 -2.80 9.43
CA GLY A 164 1.41 -3.81 8.60
C GLY A 164 2.36 -3.16 7.61
N ALA A 165 1.85 -2.51 6.57
CA ALA A 165 2.66 -2.01 5.46
C ALA A 165 3.55 -0.80 5.86
N VAL A 166 3.00 0.26 6.46
CA VAL A 166 3.81 1.46 6.76
C VAL A 166 4.87 1.17 7.82
N PHE A 167 4.53 0.43 8.87
CA PHE A 167 5.51 0.04 9.90
C PHE A 167 6.59 -0.90 9.34
N SER A 168 6.25 -1.85 8.46
CA SER A 168 7.27 -2.70 7.82
C SER A 168 8.17 -1.91 6.87
N ILE A 169 7.64 -0.91 6.15
CA ILE A 169 8.46 0.01 5.32
C ILE A 169 9.44 0.80 6.20
N ILE A 170 8.98 1.37 7.32
CA ILE A 170 9.84 2.14 8.23
C ILE A 170 10.87 1.22 8.91
N ALA A 171 10.45 0.02 9.35
CA ALA A 171 11.35 -0.96 9.96
C ALA A 171 12.41 -1.44 8.96
N GLY A 172 12.01 -1.77 7.73
CA GLY A 172 12.92 -2.12 6.64
C GLY A 172 13.89 -0.97 6.32
N PHE A 173 13.39 0.26 6.24
CA PHE A 173 14.24 1.43 6.07
C PHE A 173 15.26 1.56 7.21
N ILE A 174 14.85 1.51 8.48
CA ILE A 174 15.76 1.60 9.63
C ILE A 174 16.80 0.47 9.61
N HIS A 175 16.36 -0.75 9.28
CA HIS A 175 17.21 -1.94 9.18
C HIS A 175 18.26 -1.78 8.08
N TRP A 176 17.87 -1.41 6.86
CA TRP A 176 18.79 -1.28 5.71
C TRP A 176 19.45 0.10 5.58
N TYR A 177 19.08 1.09 6.40
CA TYR A 177 19.66 2.43 6.36
C TYR A 177 21.20 2.44 6.46
N PRO A 178 21.84 1.64 7.32
CA PRO A 178 23.30 1.56 7.38
C PRO A 178 23.92 0.95 6.12
N LEU A 179 23.24 0.01 5.46
CA LEU A 179 23.66 -0.55 4.16
C LEU A 179 23.60 0.49 3.04
N ILE A 180 22.56 1.33 3.04
CA ILE A 180 22.37 2.35 2.00
C ILE A 180 23.33 3.53 2.18
N SER A 181 23.49 4.01 3.42
CA SER A 181 24.19 5.28 3.71
C SER A 181 25.59 5.12 4.31
N GLY A 182 25.91 3.96 4.90
CA GLY A 182 27.12 3.78 5.72
C GLY A 182 27.02 4.38 7.13
N PHE A 183 25.89 4.99 7.50
CA PHE A 183 25.69 5.63 8.80
C PHE A 183 24.61 4.96 9.64
N THR A 184 24.66 5.19 10.95
CA THR A 184 23.68 4.69 11.91
C THR A 184 22.67 5.77 12.29
N LEU A 185 21.43 5.35 12.57
CA LEU A 185 20.37 6.21 13.10
C LEU A 185 20.43 6.21 14.64
N ASN A 186 20.04 7.33 15.27
CA ASN A 186 20.05 7.45 16.71
C ASN A 186 18.96 6.59 17.37
N ARG A 187 19.37 5.55 18.11
CA ARG A 187 18.45 4.60 18.78
C ARG A 187 17.49 5.29 19.76
N PHE A 188 17.93 6.31 20.47
CA PHE A 188 17.07 7.03 21.42
C PHE A 188 15.90 7.72 20.70
N TYR A 189 16.20 8.47 19.62
CA TYR A 189 15.17 9.13 18.83
C TYR A 189 14.28 8.15 18.09
N LEU A 190 14.82 7.04 17.58
CA LEU A 190 14.03 5.99 16.95
C LEU A 190 13.04 5.35 17.93
N ASN A 191 13.45 5.05 19.16
CA ASN A 191 12.54 4.50 20.17
C ASN A 191 11.42 5.49 20.50
N ILE A 192 11.73 6.78 20.65
CA ILE A 192 10.71 7.82 20.86
C ILE A 192 9.76 7.89 19.67
N GLN A 193 10.31 7.93 18.46
CA GLN A 193 9.53 7.99 17.22
C GLN A 193 8.59 6.79 17.10
N PHE A 194 9.08 5.58 17.34
CA PHE A 194 8.29 4.35 17.31
C PHE A 194 7.14 4.37 18.32
N VAL A 195 7.43 4.60 19.61
CA VAL A 195 6.41 4.57 20.68
C VAL A 195 5.33 5.63 20.42
N SER A 196 5.74 6.84 20.06
CA SER A 196 4.79 7.92 19.82
C SER A 196 3.99 7.73 18.53
N MET A 197 4.58 7.14 17.47
CA MET A 197 3.86 6.80 16.25
C MET A 197 2.85 5.67 16.51
N PHE A 198 3.24 4.65 17.27
CA PHE A 198 2.37 3.55 17.68
C PHE A 198 1.16 4.04 18.47
N ILE A 199 1.37 4.96 19.42
CA ILE A 199 0.27 5.60 20.15
C ILE A 199 -0.61 6.43 19.21
N GLY A 200 -0.03 7.26 18.34
CA GLY A 200 -0.78 8.12 17.41
C GLY A 200 -1.66 7.33 16.44
N VAL A 201 -1.13 6.26 15.84
CA VAL A 201 -1.87 5.40 14.91
C VAL A 201 -3.04 4.69 15.61
N ASN A 202 -2.82 4.17 16.82
CA ASN A 202 -3.91 3.55 17.60
C ASN A 202 -4.96 4.58 18.03
N LEU A 203 -4.56 5.77 18.47
CA LEU A 203 -5.51 6.85 18.76
C LEU A 203 -6.29 7.31 17.53
N THR A 204 -5.72 7.16 16.33
CA THR A 204 -6.41 7.49 15.08
C THR A 204 -7.45 6.43 14.73
N PHE A 205 -7.05 5.17 14.59
CA PHE A 205 -7.90 4.16 13.98
C PHE A 205 -8.72 3.36 14.99
N PHE A 206 -8.31 3.27 16.26
CA PHE A 206 -9.08 2.52 17.25
C PHE A 206 -10.47 3.13 17.48
N PRO A 207 -10.62 4.47 17.69
CA PRO A 207 -11.93 5.12 17.78
C PRO A 207 -12.85 4.87 16.58
N GLN A 208 -12.28 4.68 15.39
CA GLN A 208 -13.03 4.49 14.17
C GLN A 208 -13.82 3.17 14.16
N HIS A 209 -13.39 2.14 14.91
CA HIS A 209 -14.20 0.93 15.09
C HIS A 209 -15.50 1.25 15.83
N PHE A 210 -15.46 2.04 16.91
CA PHE A 210 -16.67 2.43 17.64
C PHE A 210 -17.60 3.31 16.80
N LEU A 211 -17.02 4.23 16.03
CA LEU A 211 -17.76 5.03 15.07
C LEU A 211 -18.45 4.15 14.01
N GLY A 212 -17.74 3.16 13.48
CA GLY A 212 -18.26 2.19 12.52
C GLY A 212 -19.38 1.32 13.09
N LEU A 213 -19.22 0.82 14.32
CA LEU A 213 -20.26 0.04 15.02
C LEU A 213 -21.52 0.86 15.31
N ARG A 214 -21.41 2.19 15.40
CA ARG A 214 -22.55 3.10 15.51
C ARG A 214 -23.16 3.48 14.15
N GLY A 215 -22.62 2.96 13.05
CA GLY A 215 -23.17 3.15 11.71
C GLY A 215 -22.77 4.45 11.03
N ILE A 216 -21.68 5.12 11.42
CA ILE A 216 -21.22 6.28 10.65
C ILE A 216 -20.76 5.83 9.25
N PRO A 217 -21.31 6.41 8.17
CA PRO A 217 -20.91 6.04 6.81
C PRO A 217 -19.59 6.69 6.41
N ARG A 218 -18.81 6.03 5.56
CA ARG A 218 -17.56 6.55 5.01
C ARG A 218 -17.81 7.63 3.96
N ARG A 219 -16.81 8.50 3.73
CA ARG A 219 -16.78 9.53 2.67
C ARG A 219 -17.81 10.67 2.81
N TYR A 220 -18.31 10.90 4.03
CA TYR A 220 -19.08 12.10 4.36
C TYR A 220 -18.17 13.17 4.98
N SER A 221 -18.34 14.42 4.56
CA SER A 221 -17.57 15.55 5.08
C SER A 221 -18.09 16.05 6.43
N ASP A 222 -19.35 15.78 6.74
CA ASP A 222 -20.05 16.25 7.93
C ASP A 222 -20.75 15.08 8.63
N TYR A 223 -20.94 15.20 9.94
CA TYR A 223 -21.53 14.16 10.79
C TYR A 223 -22.26 14.76 12.00
N PRO A 224 -23.29 14.07 12.53
CA PRO A 224 -23.98 14.51 13.73
C PRO A 224 -23.06 14.68 14.96
N ASP A 225 -23.37 15.65 15.82
CA ASP A 225 -22.60 15.97 17.03
C ASP A 225 -22.40 14.78 17.99
N SER A 226 -23.23 13.75 17.92
CA SER A 226 -23.10 12.52 18.71
C SER A 226 -21.80 11.74 18.43
N TYR A 227 -21.16 11.97 17.27
CA TYR A 227 -19.91 11.34 16.87
C TYR A 227 -18.67 12.20 17.14
N LEU A 228 -18.86 13.46 17.56
CA LEU A 228 -17.80 14.47 17.68
C LEU A 228 -16.67 14.01 18.59
N VAL A 229 -16.97 13.41 19.75
CA VAL A 229 -15.94 12.99 20.72
C VAL A 229 -14.93 12.02 20.10
N TRP A 230 -15.40 10.98 19.41
CA TRP A 230 -14.52 9.98 18.80
C TRP A 230 -13.76 10.53 17.60
N ASN A 231 -14.39 11.42 16.82
CA ASN A 231 -13.71 12.08 15.71
C ASN A 231 -12.60 13.02 16.21
N ILE A 232 -12.80 13.78 17.29
CA ILE A 232 -11.75 14.62 17.89
C ILE A 232 -10.56 13.76 18.36
N ILE A 233 -10.82 12.65 19.04
CA ILE A 233 -9.74 11.74 19.48
C ILE A 233 -8.98 11.19 18.27
N SER A 234 -9.70 10.77 17.22
CA SER A 234 -9.10 10.30 15.96
C SER A 234 -8.24 11.39 15.30
N SER A 235 -8.68 12.66 15.32
CA SER A 235 -7.92 13.80 14.78
C SER A 235 -6.67 14.12 15.60
N ILE A 236 -6.72 14.00 16.93
CA ILE A 236 -5.54 14.17 17.79
C ILE A 236 -4.52 13.06 17.48
N GLY A 237 -4.99 11.81 17.33
CA GLY A 237 -4.14 10.69 16.92
C GLY A 237 -3.43 10.94 15.59
N SER A 238 -4.17 11.46 14.59
CA SER A 238 -3.60 11.69 13.26
C SER A 238 -2.55 12.81 13.29
N LEU A 239 -2.80 13.89 14.03
CA LEU A 239 -1.81 14.95 14.27
C LEU A 239 -0.54 14.42 14.92
N ILE A 240 -0.67 13.54 15.94
CA ILE A 240 0.49 12.88 16.55
C ILE A 240 1.25 12.09 15.48
N SER A 241 0.57 11.28 14.67
CA SER A 241 1.22 10.46 13.64
C SER A 241 1.99 11.27 12.60
N ILE A 242 1.43 12.40 12.13
CA ILE A 242 2.08 13.32 11.18
C ILE A 242 3.35 13.92 11.80
N LEU A 243 3.29 14.36 13.07
CA LEU A 243 4.45 14.87 13.78
C LEU A 243 5.55 13.80 13.95
N ARG A 244 5.21 12.50 13.98
CA ARG A 244 6.23 11.44 14.10
C ARG A 244 6.86 11.05 12.78
N LEU A 245 6.18 11.28 11.66
CA LEU A 245 6.82 11.21 10.34
C LEU A 245 7.82 12.36 10.15
N SER A 246 7.51 13.58 10.61
CA SER A 246 8.49 14.68 10.54
C SER A 246 9.70 14.45 11.46
N VAL A 247 9.51 13.83 12.62
CA VAL A 247 10.63 13.39 13.48
C VAL A 247 11.51 12.35 12.76
N LEU A 248 10.95 11.41 11.98
CA LEU A 248 11.77 10.48 11.20
C LEU A 248 12.68 11.22 10.21
N ILE A 249 12.15 12.22 9.51
CA ILE A 249 12.94 13.07 8.59
C ILE A 249 14.08 13.78 9.36
N PHE A 250 13.80 14.28 10.56
CA PHE A 250 14.82 14.87 11.42
C PHE A 250 15.90 13.85 11.84
N ILE A 251 15.54 12.60 12.16
CA ILE A 251 16.52 11.55 12.53
C ILE A 251 17.44 11.24 11.34
N ILE A 252 16.89 11.18 10.13
CA ILE A 252 17.69 10.97 8.91
C ILE A 252 18.67 12.13 8.72
N TRP A 253 18.18 13.38 8.83
CA TRP A 253 19.05 14.55 8.75
C TRP A 253 20.15 14.54 9.82
N GLU A 254 19.80 14.23 11.08
CA GLU A 254 20.76 14.16 12.19
C GLU A 254 21.85 13.11 11.95
N SER A 255 21.47 11.96 11.40
CA SER A 255 22.41 10.89 11.04
C SER A 255 23.38 11.34 9.95
N MET A 256 22.89 11.99 8.90
CA MET A 256 23.72 12.51 7.80
C MET A 256 24.64 13.65 8.24
N SER A 257 24.18 14.50 9.17
CA SER A 257 25.01 15.57 9.73
C SER A 257 26.07 15.04 10.70
N ARG A 258 25.73 14.06 11.54
CA ARG A 258 26.66 13.50 12.54
C ARG A 258 27.57 12.39 12.02
N LYS A 259 27.25 11.79 10.86
CA LYS A 259 28.07 10.79 10.15
C LYS A 259 28.56 9.64 11.05
N ARG A 260 27.67 9.10 11.90
CA ARG A 260 28.01 8.03 12.85
C ARG A 260 28.23 6.71 12.11
N LYS A 261 29.48 6.29 11.98
CA LYS A 261 29.84 5.01 11.37
C LYS A 261 29.39 3.82 12.23
N ILE A 262 29.17 2.69 11.57
CA ILE A 262 28.88 1.41 12.21
C ILE A 262 30.18 0.93 12.86
N VAL A 263 30.16 0.67 14.17
CA VAL A 263 31.32 0.15 14.91
C VAL A 263 31.22 -1.37 15.05
N ASN A 264 30.07 -1.87 15.52
CA ASN A 264 29.80 -3.30 15.69
C ASN A 264 28.40 -3.64 15.21
N ILE A 265 28.24 -4.85 14.64
CA ILE A 265 26.96 -5.46 14.30
C ILE A 265 26.67 -6.52 15.37
N PHE A 266 25.56 -6.37 16.10
CA PHE A 266 25.22 -7.21 17.26
C PHE A 266 24.19 -8.31 16.95
N PHE A 267 24.03 -8.70 15.68
CA PHE A 267 23.12 -9.78 15.28
C PHE A 267 23.82 -10.79 14.37
N LEU A 268 23.33 -12.03 14.40
CA LEU A 268 23.78 -13.09 13.51
C LEU A 268 23.17 -12.83 12.12
N ASN A 269 24.04 -12.62 11.13
CA ASN A 269 23.63 -12.38 9.76
C ASN A 269 23.33 -13.69 9.07
N SER A 270 22.06 -13.92 8.72
CA SER A 270 21.65 -15.04 7.87
C SER A 270 21.61 -14.68 6.38
N SER A 271 21.70 -13.39 6.02
CA SER A 271 21.62 -12.91 4.64
C SER A 271 22.96 -12.36 4.13
N LEU A 272 23.21 -12.56 2.84
CA LEU A 272 24.46 -12.17 2.18
C LEU A 272 24.72 -10.65 2.18
N GLU A 273 23.66 -9.84 2.28
CA GLU A 273 23.74 -8.38 2.18
C GLU A 273 24.67 -7.77 3.23
N TRP A 274 24.69 -8.34 4.44
CA TRP A 274 25.45 -7.82 5.58
C TRP A 274 26.93 -8.20 5.60
N PHE A 275 27.38 -9.06 4.67
CA PHE A 275 28.80 -9.35 4.48
C PHE A 275 29.51 -8.33 3.58
N ASN A 276 28.77 -7.40 2.96
CA ASN A 276 29.32 -6.38 2.08
C ASN A 276 29.78 -5.13 2.84
N SER A 277 30.48 -4.23 2.13
CA SER A 277 30.82 -2.90 2.64
C SER A 277 29.58 -2.01 2.83
N PHE A 278 29.71 -0.99 3.67
CA PHE A 278 28.67 -0.01 3.98
C PHE A 278 29.15 1.41 3.57
N PRO A 279 28.69 1.99 2.45
CA PRO A 279 27.80 1.42 1.43
C PRO A 279 28.47 0.37 0.53
N PRO A 280 27.69 -0.48 -0.17
CA PRO A 280 28.22 -1.47 -1.10
C PRO A 280 28.83 -0.79 -2.33
N MET A 281 29.78 -1.49 -2.98
CA MET A 281 30.35 -1.04 -4.25
C MET A 281 29.30 -1.03 -5.36
N GLY A 282 29.51 -0.19 -6.39
CA GLY A 282 28.60 -0.10 -7.54
C GLY A 282 28.44 -1.41 -8.31
N HIS A 283 29.55 -2.12 -8.54
CA HIS A 283 29.54 -3.53 -8.96
C HIS A 283 29.91 -4.38 -7.75
N ARG A 284 28.96 -5.19 -7.25
CA ARG A 284 29.07 -5.83 -5.93
C ARG A 284 29.89 -7.11 -5.94
N TYR A 285 29.66 -8.00 -6.91
CA TYR A 285 30.29 -9.31 -6.98
C TYR A 285 31.03 -9.45 -8.32
N ASN A 286 32.36 -9.46 -8.28
CA ASN A 286 33.17 -9.77 -9.47
C ASN A 286 33.17 -11.27 -9.78
N GLU A 287 33.02 -12.08 -8.74
CA GLU A 287 32.88 -13.53 -8.80
C GLU A 287 31.69 -13.95 -7.95
N VAL A 288 31.07 -15.08 -8.29
CA VAL A 288 29.94 -15.62 -7.54
C VAL A 288 30.45 -16.07 -6.15
N PRO A 289 29.91 -15.53 -5.03
CA PRO A 289 30.42 -15.85 -3.70
C PRO A 289 30.22 -17.34 -3.38
N SER A 290 31.17 -18.01 -2.72
CA SER A 290 30.94 -19.37 -2.21
C SER A 290 30.02 -19.31 -1.00
N ILE A 291 28.89 -20.04 -1.05
CA ILE A 291 27.87 -20.13 0.01
C ILE A 291 27.89 -21.54 0.60
#